data_AF-A0A257YI95-F1
#
_entry.id   AF-A0A257YI95-F1
#
_cell.length_a   1.000
_cell.length_b   1.000
_cell.length_c   1.000
_cell.angle_alpha   90.00
_cell.angle_beta   90.00
_cell.angle_gamma   90.00
#
_symmetry.space_group_name_H-M   'P 1'
#
loop_
_entity.id
_entity.type
_entity.pdbx_description
1 polymer ?
#
loop_
_entity_poly.entity_id
_entity_poly.type
_entity_poly.pdbx_seq_one_letter_code
_entity_poly.pdbx_strand_id
1 'polypeptide(L)'
;MNGPLEWIAALGTMIAAALVAADLGRKVTGWGFVLFCAVAATWIVSGLTSDALPIAAMNAVLLLINAWGVWQYLLNPKKKAVLERVEQEAERIEREVEAEAR
;
A
#
# COMPACT_ATOMS: atom_id res chain seq x y z
N MET A 1 19.47 13.20 -9.59
CA MET A 1 18.29 12.89 -8.78
C MET A 1 17.89 14.07 -7.90
N ASN A 2 17.19 15.06 -8.47
CA ASN A 2 16.56 16.19 -7.75
C ASN A 2 15.43 16.84 -8.59
N GLY A 3 14.87 16.13 -9.56
CA GLY A 3 13.84 16.62 -10.48
C GLY A 3 12.42 16.51 -9.90
N PRO A 4 11.43 17.16 -10.54
CA PRO A 4 10.03 17.13 -10.11
C PRO A 4 9.47 15.71 -9.97
N LEU A 5 9.93 14.78 -10.82
CA LEU A 5 9.53 13.38 -10.82
C LEU A 5 9.81 12.68 -9.49
N GLU A 6 10.96 13.00 -8.87
CA GLU A 6 11.43 12.34 -7.65
C GLU A 6 10.74 12.91 -6.41
N TRP A 7 10.42 14.20 -6.41
CA TRP A 7 9.57 14.82 -5.39
C TRP A 7 8.14 14.28 -5.42
N ILE A 8 7.56 14.14 -6.61
CA ILE A 8 6.23 13.53 -6.78
C ILE A 8 6.26 12.07 -6.30
N ALA A 9 7.31 11.31 -6.67
CA ALA A 9 7.47 9.94 -6.24
C ALA A 9 7.60 9.85 -4.71
N ALA A 10 8.42 10.69 -4.08
CA ALA A 10 8.60 10.72 -2.63
C ALA A 10 7.31 11.06 -1.88
N LEU A 11 6.59 12.10 -2.31
CA LEU A 11 5.29 12.47 -1.73
C LEU A 11 4.27 11.33 -1.90
N GLY A 12 4.22 10.72 -3.09
CA GLY A 12 3.39 9.56 -3.35
C GLY A 12 3.73 8.37 -2.44
N THR A 13 5.02 8.10 -2.19
CA THR A 13 5.45 7.06 -1.24
C THR A 13 4.91 7.33 0.15
N MET A 14 5.03 8.57 0.64
CA MET A 14 4.56 8.93 1.99
C MET A 14 3.04 8.80 2.12
N ILE A 15 2.29 9.22 1.10
CA ILE A 15 0.82 9.09 1.09
C ILE A 15 0.42 7.61 1.06
N ALA A 16 1.04 6.81 0.19
CA ALA A 16 0.75 5.38 0.09
C ALA A 16 1.06 4.65 1.42
N ALA A 17 2.18 5.00 2.06
CA ALA A 17 2.55 4.47 3.37
C ALA A 17 1.51 4.84 4.44
N ALA A 18 1.05 6.10 4.46
CA ALA A 18 0.03 6.54 5.39
C ALA A 18 -1.30 5.80 5.19
N LEU A 19 -1.72 5.55 3.95
CA LEU A 19 -2.95 4.81 3.64
C LEU A 19 -2.90 3.36 4.15
N VAL A 20 -1.75 2.69 3.97
CA VAL A 20 -1.55 1.31 4.45
C VAL A 20 -1.43 1.28 5.98
N ALA A 21 -0.73 2.25 6.57
CA ALA A 21 -0.53 2.31 8.02
C ALA A 21 -1.79 2.69 8.80
N ALA A 22 -2.67 3.51 8.21
CA ALA A 22 -3.93 3.89 8.83
C ALA A 22 -4.92 2.72 8.94
N ASP A 23 -4.73 1.66 8.15
CA ASP A 23 -5.51 0.40 8.15
C ASP A 23 -7.03 0.61 8.29
N LEU A 24 -7.58 1.60 7.56
CA LEU A 24 -9.01 1.96 7.55
C LEU A 24 -9.87 0.95 6.78
N GLY A 25 -9.50 -0.33 6.87
CA GLY A 25 -10.14 -1.45 6.19
C GLY A 25 -9.47 -1.84 4.87
N ARG A 26 -9.75 -3.08 4.45
CA ARG A 26 -9.14 -3.77 3.32
C ARG A 26 -9.06 -2.96 2.03
N LYS A 27 -10.09 -2.17 1.71
CA LYS A 27 -10.14 -1.40 0.44
C LYS A 27 -9.12 -0.26 0.44
N VAL A 28 -8.99 0.46 1.55
CA VAL A 28 -8.05 1.60 1.66
C VAL A 28 -6.62 1.09 1.58
N THR A 29 -6.30 0.04 2.33
CA THR A 29 -5.00 -0.65 2.28
C THR A 29 -4.69 -1.16 0.86
N GLY A 30 -5.68 -1.74 0.17
CA GLY A 30 -5.55 -2.15 -1.23
C GLY A 30 -5.23 -1.00 -2.19
N TRP A 31 -5.89 0.15 -2.05
CA TRP A 31 -5.59 1.36 -2.85
C TRP A 31 -4.24 1.97 -2.51
N GLY A 32 -3.77 1.87 -1.26
CA GLY A 32 -2.41 2.20 -0.88
C GLY A 32 -1.36 1.42 -1.68
N PHE A 33 -1.57 0.11 -1.86
CA PHE A 33 -0.70 -0.71 -2.73
C PHE A 33 -0.75 -0.29 -4.20
N VAL A 34 -1.92 0.11 -4.72
CA VAL A 34 -2.02 0.64 -6.10
C VAL A 34 -1.18 1.90 -6.27
N LEU A 35 -1.25 2.83 -5.30
CA LEU A 35 -0.44 4.04 -5.32
C LEU A 35 1.06 3.71 -5.22
N PHE A 36 1.45 2.76 -4.38
CA PHE A 36 2.83 2.28 -4.32
C PHE A 36 3.31 1.71 -5.65
N CYS A 37 2.48 1.01 -6.43
CA CYS A 37 2.83 0.56 -7.77
C CYS A 37 3.15 1.73 -8.72
N ALA A 38 2.30 2.77 -8.73
CA ALA A 38 2.51 3.95 -9.57
C ALA A 38 3.81 4.69 -9.20
N VAL A 39 4.09 4.79 -7.91
CA VAL A 39 5.30 5.42 -7.40
C VAL A 39 6.55 4.59 -7.69
N ALA A 40 6.49 3.26 -7.53
CA ALA A 40 7.59 2.37 -7.88
C ALA A 40 7.93 2.46 -9.37
N ALA A 41 6.92 2.50 -10.26
CA ALA A 41 7.15 2.73 -11.69
C ALA A 41 7.88 4.06 -11.97
N THR A 42 7.51 5.11 -11.23
CA THR A 42 8.15 6.42 -11.32
C THR A 42 9.63 6.36 -10.90
N TRP A 43 9.94 5.68 -9.79
CA TRP A 43 11.31 5.48 -9.33
C TRP A 43 12.15 4.61 -10.26
N ILE A 44 11.55 3.63 -10.93
CA ILE A 44 12.21 2.83 -11.97
C ILE A 44 12.63 3.74 -13.13
N VAL A 45 11.71 4.56 -13.66
CA VAL A 45 12.02 5.49 -14.75
C VAL A 45 13.10 6.50 -14.34
N SER A 46 13.01 7.07 -13.14
CA SER A 46 14.02 8.00 -12.63
C SER A 46 15.39 7.33 -12.47
N GLY A 47 15.41 6.10 -11.95
CA GLY A 47 16.63 5.33 -11.76
C GLY A 47 17.32 4.99 -13.08
N LEU A 48 16.55 4.61 -14.11
CA LEU A 48 17.09 4.32 -15.44
C LEU A 48 17.59 5.57 -16.18
N THR A 49 16.91 6.72 -16.01
CA THR A 49 17.31 7.99 -16.66
C THR A 49 18.46 8.70 -15.96
N SER A 50 18.73 8.37 -14.70
CA SER A 50 19.81 8.97 -13.90
C SER A 50 21.01 8.02 -13.68
N ASP A 51 21.12 6.94 -14.46
CA ASP A 51 22.14 5.86 -14.30
C ASP A 51 22.21 5.27 -12.88
N ALA A 52 21.11 5.34 -12.14
CA ALA A 52 20.97 4.82 -10.78
C ALA A 52 20.31 3.43 -10.79
N LEU A 53 20.99 2.46 -11.39
CA LEU A 53 20.53 1.07 -11.50
C LEU A 53 20.08 0.42 -10.17
N PRO A 54 20.76 0.63 -9.03
CA PRO A 54 20.31 0.05 -7.75
C PRO A 54 18.91 0.51 -7.33
N ILE A 55 18.57 1.78 -7.58
CA ILE A 55 17.25 2.35 -7.25
C ILE A 55 16.18 1.78 -8.17
N ALA A 56 16.48 1.65 -9.47
CA ALA A 56 15.57 1.03 -10.43
C ALA A 56 15.31 -0.45 -10.09
N ALA A 57 16.37 -1.22 -9.81
CA ALA A 57 16.26 -2.63 -9.46
C ALA A 57 15.45 -2.85 -8.16
N MET A 58 15.73 -2.07 -7.12
CA MET A 58 14.97 -2.12 -5.87
C MET A 58 13.48 -1.83 -6.10
N ASN A 59 13.16 -0.78 -6.86
CA ASN A 59 11.76 -0.43 -7.12
C ASN A 59 11.06 -1.42 -8.06
N ALA A 60 11.78 -2.12 -8.93
CA ALA A 60 11.21 -3.23 -9.70
C ALA A 60 10.74 -4.38 -8.79
N VAL A 61 11.53 -4.75 -7.78
CA VAL A 61 11.12 -5.75 -6.79
C VAL A 61 9.93 -5.24 -5.97
N LEU A 62 9.97 -3.98 -5.51
CA LEU A 62 8.86 -3.38 -4.79
C LEU A 62 7.59 -3.35 -5.64
N LEU A 63 7.67 -3.08 -6.93
CA LEU A 63 6.52 -3.11 -7.84
C LEU A 63 5.85 -4.49 -7.85
N LEU A 64 6.63 -5.57 -7.86
CA LEU A 64 6.10 -6.94 -7.79
C LEU A 64 5.41 -7.23 -6.44
N ILE A 65 6.03 -6.81 -5.34
CA ILE A 65 5.46 -6.97 -3.98
C ILE A 65 4.16 -6.16 -3.85
N ASN A 66 4.15 -4.92 -4.33
CA ASN A 66 2.97 -4.07 -4.29
C ASN A 66 1.85 -4.63 -5.18
N ALA A 67 2.18 -5.13 -6.38
CA ALA A 67 1.21 -5.80 -7.24
C ALA A 67 0.60 -7.05 -6.56
N TRP A 68 1.40 -7.81 -5.82
CA TRP A 68 0.91 -8.90 -4.99
C TRP A 68 -0.04 -8.40 -3.88
N GLY A 69 0.31 -7.29 -3.22
CA GLY A 69 -0.57 -6.60 -2.26
C GLY A 69 -1.91 -6.20 -2.88
N VAL A 70 -1.91 -5.58 -4.07
CA VAL A 70 -3.13 -5.24 -4.82
C VAL A 70 -3.98 -6.48 -5.06
N TRP A 71 -3.38 -7.56 -5.57
CA TRP A 71 -4.10 -8.80 -5.80
C TRP A 71 -4.69 -9.37 -4.50
N GLN A 72 -3.91 -9.39 -3.42
CA GLN A 72 -4.32 -9.92 -2.13
C GLN A 72 -5.50 -9.15 -1.52
N TYR A 73 -5.47 -7.82 -1.55
CA TYR A 73 -6.44 -6.97 -0.86
C TYR A 73 -7.65 -6.59 -1.72
N LEU A 74 -7.48 -6.38 -3.04
CA LEU A 74 -8.56 -5.94 -3.92
C LEU A 74 -9.19 -7.07 -4.74
N LEU A 75 -8.38 -8.02 -5.23
CA LEU A 75 -8.82 -8.96 -6.27
C LEU A 75 -9.07 -10.39 -5.78
N ASN A 76 -8.45 -10.82 -4.68
CA ASN A 76 -8.58 -12.19 -4.18
C ASN A 76 -9.92 -12.38 -3.43
N PRO A 77 -10.89 -13.14 -3.98
CA PRO A 77 -12.23 -13.25 -3.40
C PRO A 77 -12.24 -14.03 -2.08
N LYS A 78 -11.36 -15.03 -1.92
CA LYS A 78 -11.27 -15.83 -0.69
C LYS A 78 -10.70 -15.00 0.45
N LYS A 79 -9.59 -14.30 0.21
CA LYS A 79 -8.98 -13.40 1.19
C LYS A 79 -9.92 -12.26 1.56
N LYS A 80 -10.63 -11.69 0.57
CA LYS A 80 -11.68 -10.69 0.80
C LYS A 80 -12.71 -11.15 1.82
N ALA A 81 -13.28 -12.35 1.63
CA ALA A 81 -14.30 -12.88 2.54
C ALA A 81 -13.76 -13.14 3.96
N VAL A 82 -12.50 -13.57 4.08
CA VAL A 82 -11.86 -13.77 5.40
C VAL A 82 -11.63 -12.42 6.09
N LEU A 83 -11.06 -11.44 5.38
CA LEU A 83 -10.78 -10.11 5.92
C LEU A 83 -12.06 -9.40 6.36
N GLU A 84 -13.13 -9.46 5.55
CA GLU A 84 -14.42 -8.85 5.91
C GLU A 84 -15.02 -9.47 7.17
N ARG A 85 -14.85 -10.78 7.40
CA ARG A 85 -15.28 -11.42 8.65
C ARG A 85 -14.41 -11.00 9.83
N VAL A 86 -13.10 -10.93 9.65
CA VAL A 86 -12.17 -10.49 10.70
C VAL A 86 -12.48 -9.04 11.10
N GLU A 87 -12.73 -8.16 10.14
CA GLU A 87 -13.13 -6.76 10.37
C GLU A 87 -14.45 -6.70 11.18
N GLN A 88 -15.46 -7.49 10.79
CA GLN A 88 -16.74 -7.56 11.52
C GLN A 88 -16.60 -8.02 12.97
N GLU A 89 -15.80 -9.08 13.21
CA GLU A 89 -15.56 -9.58 14.56
C GLU A 89 -14.69 -8.61 15.37
N ALA A 90 -13.71 -7.94 14.77
CA ALA A 90 -12.88 -6.93 15.43
C ALA A 90 -13.74 -5.73 15.89
N GLU A 91 -14.58 -5.17 15.01
CA GLU A 91 -15.51 -4.09 15.37
C GLU A 91 -16.50 -4.52 16.47
N ARG A 92 -16.85 -5.80 16.52
CA ARG A 92 -17.72 -6.33 17.57
C ARG A 92 -16.97 -6.38 18.91
N ILE A 93 -15.75 -6.92 18.92
CA ILE A 93 -14.90 -7.00 20.10
C ILE A 93 -14.59 -5.59 20.63
N GLU A 94 -14.25 -4.63 19.77
CA GLU A 94 -14.02 -3.24 20.16
C GLU A 94 -15.24 -2.63 20.86
N ARG A 95 -16.45 -2.84 20.32
CA ARG A 95 -17.70 -2.39 20.95
C ARG A 95 -17.97 -3.05 22.29
N GLU A 96 -17.68 -4.34 22.42
CA GLU A 96 -17.80 -5.07 23.69
C GLU A 96 -16.82 -4.50 24.74
N VAL A 97 -15.56 -4.28 24.37
CA VAL A 97 -14.54 -3.68 25.25
C VAL A 97 -14.91 -2.24 25.65
N GLU A 98 -15.38 -1.42 24.72
CA GLU A 98 -15.84 -0.05 25.01
C GLU A 98 -17.04 -0.01 25.96
N ALA A 99 -17.93 -1.02 25.87
CA ALA A 99 -19.07 -1.14 26.78
C ALA A 99 -18.65 -1.61 28.17
N GLU A 100 -17.65 -2.49 28.29
CA GLU A 100 -17.08 -2.92 29.57
C GLU A 100 -16.23 -1.85 30.24
N ALA A 101 -15.62 -0.94 29.47
CA ALA A 101 -14.80 0.15 29.97
C ALA A 101 -15.60 1.37 30.47
N ARG A 102 -16.93 1.38 30.33
CA ARG A 102 -17.85 2.44 30.78
C ARG A 102 -18.54 2.07 32.10
#